data_AF-A0AAP5UXG0-F1
#
_entry.id   AF-A0AAP5UXG0-F1
#
_cell.length_a   1.000
_cell.length_b   1.000
_cell.length_c   1.000
_cell.angle_alpha   90.00
_cell.angle_beta   90.00
_cell.angle_gamma   90.00
#
_symmetry.space_group_name_H-M   'P 1'
#
loop_
_entity.id
_entity.type
_entity.pdbx_description
1 polymer ?
#
loop_
_entity_poly.entity_id
_entity_poly.type
_entity_poly.pdbx_seq_one_letter_code
_entity_poly.pdbx_strand_id
1 'polypeptide(L)'
;MPKVALLSSVSGDIQHQKLLLVPDGCMDPEAEIDRILVALATEAPHFSWQQAREALRAAGYTPLEDIVGVTRPWDESRCSHAMTFAVAFPPDAEHEHAGKTLRASTWLAAEGGVITLVDEHGQCLMADDQLWKRGAEGWEQVPLGVIFVPRSQFASTAQLSTAIALLSESGFHVQPGDPDTAGNVQAPSAR
;
A
#
# COMPACT_ATOMS: atom_id res chain seq x y z
N MET A 1 -22.35 12.32 15.14
CA MET A 1 -21.22 13.21 14.81
C MET A 1 -20.88 12.96 13.34
N PRO A 2 -20.55 13.99 12.55
CA PRO A 2 -20.14 13.79 11.16
C PRO A 2 -18.87 12.94 11.11
N LYS A 3 -18.84 11.94 10.23
CA LYS A 3 -17.63 11.17 9.94
C LYS A 3 -16.73 12.00 9.01
N VAL A 4 -15.41 11.90 9.21
CA VAL A 4 -14.39 12.51 8.34
C VAL A 4 -13.56 11.39 7.74
N ALA A 5 -13.33 11.43 6.43
CA ALA A 5 -12.44 10.54 5.71
C ALA A 5 -11.23 11.33 5.19
N LEU A 6 -10.07 10.68 5.16
CA LEU A 6 -8.83 11.22 4.63
C LEU A 6 -8.64 10.70 3.20
N LEU A 7 -8.76 11.57 2.21
CA LEU A 7 -8.33 11.26 0.86
C LEU A 7 -6.88 11.70 0.67
N SER A 8 -6.01 10.77 0.34
CA SER A 8 -4.65 11.08 -0.12
C SER A 8 -4.64 11.08 -1.65
N SER A 9 -4.12 12.12 -2.30
CA SER A 9 -4.03 12.14 -3.78
C SER A 9 -3.05 11.10 -4.35
N VAL A 10 -2.14 10.62 -3.49
CA VAL A 10 -1.36 9.38 -3.60
C VAL A 10 -1.15 8.90 -2.16
N SER A 11 -1.30 7.62 -1.85
CA SER A 11 -1.21 7.11 -0.47
C SER A 11 0.18 7.34 0.14
N GLY A 12 0.31 8.35 1.01
CA GLY A 12 1.55 8.66 1.75
C GLY A 12 2.06 10.09 1.62
N ASP A 13 1.55 10.91 0.69
CA ASP A 13 1.94 12.31 0.60
C ASP A 13 1.15 13.18 1.59
N ILE A 14 1.74 13.41 2.77
CA ILE A 14 1.15 14.19 3.86
C ILE A 14 0.85 15.65 3.44
N GLN A 15 1.62 16.22 2.51
CA GLN A 15 1.40 17.60 2.04
C GLN A 15 0.23 17.70 1.05
N HIS A 16 -0.25 16.58 0.51
CA HIS A 16 -1.30 16.53 -0.52
C HIS A 16 -2.57 15.81 -0.05
N GLN A 17 -2.71 15.57 1.26
CA GLN A 17 -3.93 15.03 1.87
C GLN A 17 -5.12 16.01 1.81
N LYS A 18 -6.33 15.46 1.81
CA LYS A 18 -7.61 16.18 1.75
C LYS A 18 -8.59 15.57 2.77
N LEU A 19 -9.25 16.41 3.55
CA LEU A 19 -10.30 15.97 4.47
C LEU A 19 -11.67 16.10 3.78
N LEU A 20 -12.44 15.01 3.83
CA LEU A 20 -13.79 14.90 3.30
C LEU A 20 -14.77 14.66 4.46
N LEU A 21 -15.83 15.45 4.55
CA LEU A 21 -17.02 15.04 5.30
C LEU A 21 -17.69 13.89 4.55
N VAL A 22 -17.93 12.81 5.27
CA VAL A 22 -18.57 11.59 4.78
C VAL A 22 -20.09 11.72 4.90
N PRO A 23 -20.87 11.32 3.88
CA PRO A 23 -22.33 11.35 3.95
C PRO A 23 -22.89 10.40 5.03
N ASP A 24 -23.96 10.81 5.70
CA ASP A 24 -24.62 10.03 6.74
C ASP A 24 -25.08 8.66 6.21
N GLY A 25 -24.86 7.60 6.99
CA GLY A 25 -25.17 6.22 6.60
C GLY A 25 -24.07 5.51 5.80
N CYS A 26 -23.01 6.19 5.37
CA CYS A 26 -21.86 5.53 4.76
C CYS A 26 -21.13 4.64 5.79
N MET A 27 -21.03 3.35 5.48
CA MET A 27 -20.41 2.34 6.35
C MET A 27 -18.89 2.32 6.20
N ASP A 28 -18.42 2.21 4.96
CA ASP A 28 -17.01 2.18 4.56
C ASP A 28 -16.73 3.33 3.58
N PRO A 29 -16.22 4.48 4.07
CA PRO A 29 -15.97 5.65 3.24
C PRO A 29 -14.78 5.47 2.29
N GLU A 30 -13.76 4.72 2.72
CA GLU A 30 -12.49 4.59 2.01
C GLU A 30 -12.68 3.74 0.75
N ALA A 31 -13.33 2.57 0.88
CA ALA A 31 -13.66 1.72 -0.27
C ALA A 31 -14.59 2.41 -1.27
N GLU A 32 -15.55 3.23 -0.79
CA GLU A 32 -16.47 3.97 -1.67
C GLU A 32 -15.79 5.14 -2.38
N ILE A 33 -14.87 5.85 -1.71
CA ILE A 33 -14.01 6.87 -2.31
C ILE A 33 -13.15 6.26 -3.42
N ASP A 34 -12.46 5.15 -3.15
CA ASP A 34 -11.62 4.46 -4.14
C ASP A 34 -12.46 4.00 -5.35
N ARG A 35 -13.64 3.44 -5.11
CA ARG A 35 -14.57 3.04 -6.18
C ARG A 35 -14.95 4.21 -7.10
N ILE A 36 -15.19 5.40 -6.54
CA ILE A 36 -15.51 6.62 -7.30
C ILE A 36 -14.29 7.07 -8.13
N LEU A 37 -13.10 7.08 -7.54
CA LEU A 37 -11.88 7.53 -8.22
C LEU A 37 -11.41 6.56 -9.30
N VAL A 38 -11.54 5.25 -9.11
CA VAL A 38 -11.30 4.22 -10.14
C VAL A 38 -12.30 4.34 -11.30
N ALA A 39 -13.58 4.60 -11.01
CA ALA A 39 -14.57 4.86 -12.06
C ALA A 39 -14.22 6.11 -12.87
N LEU A 40 -13.83 7.21 -12.21
CA LEU A 40 -13.39 8.43 -12.88
C LEU A 40 -12.08 8.22 -13.67
N ALA A 41 -11.14 7.42 -13.16
CA ALA A 41 -9.92 7.05 -13.88
C ALA A 41 -10.20 6.29 -15.18
N THR A 42 -11.26 5.46 -15.19
CA THR A 42 -11.67 4.67 -16.35
C THR A 42 -12.13 5.57 -17.51
N GLU A 43 -12.81 6.68 -17.21
CA GLU A 43 -13.31 7.63 -18.23
C GLU A 43 -12.31 8.76 -18.56
N ALA A 44 -11.52 9.20 -17.57
CA ALA A 44 -10.58 10.32 -17.68
C ALA A 44 -9.25 10.02 -16.95
N PRO A 45 -8.33 9.20 -17.49
CA PRO A 45 -7.13 8.71 -16.79
C PRO A 45 -6.17 9.78 -16.21
N HIS A 46 -6.29 11.02 -16.67
CA HIS A 46 -5.51 12.19 -16.23
C HIS A 46 -6.39 13.23 -15.53
N PHE A 47 -7.46 12.81 -14.85
CA PHE A 47 -8.40 13.73 -14.21
C PHE A 47 -7.69 14.63 -13.19
N SER A 48 -7.97 15.92 -13.26
CA SER A 48 -7.48 16.90 -12.29
C SER A 48 -8.13 16.69 -10.92
N TRP A 49 -7.51 17.20 -9.84
CA TRP A 49 -8.15 17.24 -8.53
C TRP A 49 -9.52 17.93 -8.55
N GLN A 50 -9.74 18.90 -9.45
CA GLN A 50 -11.05 19.52 -9.63
C GLN A 50 -12.11 18.49 -10.07
N GLN A 51 -11.80 17.64 -11.05
CA GLN A 51 -12.72 16.60 -11.53
C GLN A 51 -12.96 15.52 -10.46
N ALA A 52 -11.92 15.13 -9.72
CA ALA A 52 -12.03 14.23 -8.56
C ALA A 52 -13.01 14.78 -7.51
N ARG A 53 -12.83 16.06 -7.17
CA ARG A 53 -13.66 16.80 -6.21
C ARG A 53 -15.11 16.92 -6.69
N GLU A 54 -15.34 17.09 -7.99
CA GLU A 54 -16.67 17.15 -8.59
C GLU A 54 -17.38 15.78 -8.53
N ALA A 55 -16.69 14.68 -8.84
CA ALA A 55 -17.21 13.33 -8.71
C ALA A 55 -17.54 12.96 -7.24
N LEU A 56 -16.63 13.27 -6.30
CA LEU A 56 -16.85 13.03 -4.87
C LEU A 56 -18.01 13.87 -4.31
N ARG A 57 -18.17 15.13 -4.74
CA ARG A 57 -19.34 15.96 -4.39
C ARG A 57 -20.64 15.39 -4.95
N ALA A 58 -20.64 14.85 -6.16
CA ALA A 58 -21.81 14.18 -6.74
C ALA A 58 -22.23 12.94 -5.93
N ALA A 59 -21.29 12.27 -5.28
CA ALA A 59 -21.52 11.17 -4.33
C ALA A 59 -21.84 11.62 -2.89
N GLY A 60 -21.97 12.92 -2.62
CA GLY A 60 -22.34 13.47 -1.31
C GLY A 60 -21.19 13.78 -0.35
N TYR A 61 -19.93 13.59 -0.75
CA TYR A 61 -18.78 13.97 0.06
C TYR A 61 -18.51 15.48 0.00
N THR A 62 -18.27 16.12 1.14
CA THR A 62 -17.99 17.57 1.20
C THR A 62 -16.52 17.85 1.54
N PRO A 63 -15.71 18.42 0.64
CA PRO A 63 -14.32 18.79 0.92
C PRO A 63 -14.21 20.00 1.86
N LEU A 64 -13.19 20.00 2.73
CA LEU A 64 -12.99 21.00 3.79
C LEU A 64 -11.87 22.05 3.54
N GLU A 65 -11.30 22.09 2.32
CA GLU A 65 -10.19 22.97 1.85
C GLU A 65 -8.78 22.67 2.45
N ASP A 66 -7.64 22.91 1.77
CA ASP A 66 -7.40 23.60 0.46
C ASP A 66 -6.30 22.91 -0.44
N ILE A 67 -5.25 23.65 -0.86
CA ILE A 67 -4.09 23.43 -1.78
C ILE A 67 -3.51 21.98 -1.71
N VAL A 68 -3.00 21.28 -2.74
CA VAL A 68 -2.29 21.62 -4.00
C VAL A 68 -2.88 20.88 -5.22
N GLY A 69 -2.82 21.49 -6.40
CA GLY A 69 -3.21 20.86 -7.66
C GLY A 69 -2.18 19.83 -8.15
N VAL A 70 -2.58 18.57 -8.20
CA VAL A 70 -1.73 17.46 -8.66
C VAL A 70 -1.84 17.30 -10.18
N THR A 71 -0.69 17.36 -10.87
CA THR A 71 -0.53 17.10 -12.32
C THR A 71 -0.07 15.66 -12.62
N ARG A 72 -0.39 14.70 -11.73
CA ARG A 72 -0.07 13.27 -11.83
C ARG A 72 -1.27 12.49 -12.42
N PRO A 73 -1.05 11.43 -13.22
CA PRO A 73 -2.10 10.45 -13.53
C PRO A 73 -2.58 9.72 -12.27
N TRP A 74 -3.87 9.39 -12.21
CA TRP A 74 -4.44 8.57 -11.12
C TRP A 74 -4.36 7.07 -11.40
N ASP A 75 -4.08 6.70 -12.66
CA ASP A 75 -3.86 5.33 -13.10
C ASP A 75 -2.37 4.96 -12.97
N GLU A 76 -1.98 4.34 -11.86
CA GLU A 76 -0.59 3.89 -11.64
C GLU A 76 -0.15 2.85 -12.69
N SER A 77 -1.07 2.16 -13.37
CA SER A 77 -0.71 1.20 -14.45
C SER A 77 -0.06 1.86 -15.67
N ARG A 78 -0.05 3.20 -15.73
CA ARG A 78 0.60 4.00 -16.79
C ARG A 78 1.85 4.76 -16.32
N CYS A 79 2.23 4.68 -15.05
CA CYS A 79 3.56 5.07 -14.60
C CYS A 79 4.48 3.85 -14.69
N SER A 80 5.38 3.81 -15.68
CA SER A 80 6.20 2.62 -16.00
C SER A 80 7.02 2.02 -14.85
N HIS A 81 7.26 2.79 -13.78
CA HIS A 81 8.11 2.43 -12.64
C HIS A 81 7.50 2.76 -11.27
N ALA A 82 6.27 3.29 -11.18
CA ALA A 82 5.67 3.68 -9.90
C ALA A 82 4.59 2.66 -9.49
N MET A 83 4.84 1.90 -8.43
CA MET A 83 3.87 0.99 -7.82
C MET A 83 3.87 1.17 -6.31
N THR A 84 2.68 1.15 -5.72
CA THR A 84 2.47 1.13 -4.28
C THR A 84 1.51 0.01 -3.90
N PHE A 85 1.90 -0.87 -2.97
CA PHE A 85 1.08 -2.00 -2.53
C PHE A 85 1.47 -2.49 -1.13
N ALA A 86 0.63 -3.32 -0.50
CA ALA A 86 0.85 -3.84 0.84
C ALA A 86 1.69 -5.12 0.84
N VAL A 87 2.56 -5.26 1.85
CA VAL A 87 3.27 -6.49 2.19
C VAL A 87 3.05 -6.80 3.67
N ALA A 88 3.05 -8.08 4.05
CA ALA A 88 2.84 -8.51 5.44
C ALA A 88 4.02 -9.35 5.95
N PHE A 89 4.39 -9.17 7.21
CA PHE A 89 5.34 -10.04 7.88
C PHE A 89 4.65 -11.27 8.51
N PRO A 90 5.34 -12.42 8.60
CA PRO A 90 4.88 -13.56 9.37
C PRO A 90 4.58 -13.17 10.85
N PRO A 91 3.49 -13.64 11.48
CA PRO A 91 3.22 -13.45 12.91
C PRO A 91 4.29 -14.03 13.83
N ASP A 92 4.97 -15.08 13.37
CA ASP A 92 6.04 -15.80 14.03
C ASP A 92 7.45 -15.25 13.73
N ALA A 93 7.57 -14.19 12.91
CA ALA A 93 8.85 -13.55 12.66
C ALA A 93 9.54 -13.08 13.96
N GLU A 94 10.87 -13.10 13.98
CA GLU A 94 11.64 -12.87 15.21
C GLU A 94 11.85 -11.40 15.57
N HIS A 95 11.37 -10.46 14.76
CA HIS A 95 11.65 -9.01 14.89
C HIS A 95 10.39 -8.16 15.23
N GLU A 96 10.60 -6.87 15.52
CA GLU A 96 9.59 -5.90 15.98
C GLU A 96 8.50 -5.55 14.94
N HIS A 97 8.61 -6.06 13.71
CA HIS A 97 7.56 -5.98 12.68
C HIS A 97 6.77 -7.28 12.46
N ALA A 98 6.98 -8.32 13.28
CA ALA A 98 6.22 -9.56 13.20
C ALA A 98 4.69 -9.35 13.19
N GLY A 99 4.01 -9.94 12.22
CA GLY A 99 2.56 -9.80 12.02
C GLY A 99 2.08 -8.41 11.55
N LYS A 100 2.98 -7.45 11.29
CA LYS A 100 2.60 -6.12 10.77
C LYS A 100 2.47 -6.14 9.25
N THR A 101 1.65 -5.23 8.73
CA THR A 101 1.56 -4.90 7.30
C THR A 101 2.27 -3.58 7.03
N LEU A 102 3.14 -3.54 6.03
CA LEU A 102 3.87 -2.36 5.57
C LEU A 102 3.50 -2.05 4.12
N ARG A 103 3.80 -0.83 3.67
CA ARG A 103 3.59 -0.36 2.30
C ARG A 103 4.89 -0.46 1.50
N ALA A 104 4.95 -1.33 0.51
CA ALA A 104 6.00 -1.33 -0.49
C ALA A 104 5.77 -0.18 -1.49
N SER A 105 6.80 0.62 -1.80
CA SER A 105 6.71 1.69 -2.80
C SER A 105 8.04 1.93 -3.52
N THR A 106 7.99 2.07 -4.83
CA THR A 106 9.16 2.45 -5.66
C THR A 106 9.40 3.95 -5.72
N TRP A 107 8.51 4.76 -5.13
CA TRP A 107 8.62 6.24 -5.12
C TRP A 107 9.56 6.76 -4.03
N LEU A 108 9.74 6.00 -2.95
CA LEU A 108 10.62 6.34 -1.82
C LEU A 108 12.01 5.69 -1.95
N ALA A 109 12.30 5.15 -3.13
CA ALA A 109 13.60 4.65 -3.54
C ALA A 109 14.68 5.74 -3.38
N ALA A 110 15.69 5.47 -2.56
CA ALA A 110 16.88 6.33 -2.44
C ALA A 110 17.80 6.16 -3.66
N GLU A 111 17.35 6.69 -4.81
CA GLU A 111 17.92 6.55 -6.15
C GLU A 111 17.93 5.10 -6.71
N GLY A 112 17.83 4.96 -8.04
CA GLY A 112 18.01 3.67 -8.73
C GLY A 112 16.78 2.76 -8.90
N GLY A 113 15.59 3.13 -8.41
CA GLY A 113 14.34 2.40 -8.68
C GLY A 113 14.10 1.15 -7.83
N VAL A 114 14.89 0.96 -6.78
CA VAL A 114 14.73 -0.10 -5.76
C VAL A 114 13.45 0.14 -4.96
N ILE A 115 12.61 -0.87 -4.74
CA ILE A 115 11.41 -0.73 -3.91
C ILE A 115 11.80 -0.65 -2.43
N THR A 116 11.11 0.20 -1.66
CA THR A 116 11.33 0.38 -0.23
C THR A 116 10.06 0.01 0.53
N LEU A 117 10.17 -0.68 1.66
CA LEU A 117 9.02 -0.91 2.55
C LEU A 117 8.89 0.27 3.51
N VAL A 118 7.67 0.71 3.81
CA VAL A 118 7.41 1.86 4.67
C VAL A 118 6.33 1.53 5.66
N ASP A 119 6.59 1.80 6.94
CA ASP A 119 5.65 1.55 8.02
C ASP A 119 4.67 2.71 8.25
N GLU A 120 3.83 2.56 9.28
CA GLU A 120 2.83 3.56 9.69
C GLU A 120 3.43 4.86 10.25
N HIS A 121 4.71 4.85 10.63
CA HIS A 121 5.46 6.02 11.12
C HIS A 121 6.28 6.71 10.01
N GLY A 122 6.33 6.12 8.82
CA GLY A 122 7.14 6.61 7.70
C GLY A 122 8.60 6.15 7.76
N GLN A 123 8.94 5.17 8.61
CA GLN A 123 10.25 4.53 8.59
C GLN A 123 10.37 3.69 7.31
N CYS A 124 11.42 3.96 6.53
CA CYS A 124 11.82 3.15 5.39
C CYS A 124 12.63 1.94 5.86
N LEU A 125 12.33 0.76 5.33
CA LEU A 125 13.10 -0.48 5.44
C LEU A 125 13.57 -0.95 4.06
N MET A 126 14.86 -1.26 3.96
CA MET A 126 15.53 -1.89 2.83
C MET A 126 15.68 -3.40 3.07
N ALA A 127 16.03 -4.16 2.03
CA ALA A 127 16.10 -5.62 2.13
C ALA A 127 17.27 -6.14 2.99
N ASP A 128 18.33 -5.35 3.14
CA ASP A 128 19.52 -5.65 3.93
C ASP A 128 19.48 -5.13 5.38
N ASP A 129 18.42 -4.39 5.75
CA ASP A 129 18.24 -3.85 7.10
C ASP A 129 18.19 -4.95 8.17
N GLN A 130 18.76 -4.62 9.33
CA GLN A 130 18.74 -5.44 10.53
C GLN A 130 17.74 -4.83 11.52
N LEU A 131 16.73 -5.62 11.85
CA LEU A 131 15.56 -5.24 12.64
C LEU A 131 15.73 -5.70 14.09
N TRP A 132 15.12 -5.02 15.05
CA TRP A 132 15.26 -5.38 16.47
C TRP A 132 14.52 -6.69 16.76
N LYS A 133 15.22 -7.62 17.41
CA LYS A 133 14.62 -8.88 17.82
C LYS A 133 13.56 -8.65 18.89
N ARG A 134 12.38 -9.26 18.69
CA ARG A 134 11.19 -9.15 19.53
C ARG A 134 11.49 -9.66 20.95
N GLY A 135 11.37 -8.78 21.94
CA GLY A 135 11.72 -9.03 23.35
C GLY A 135 13.21 -8.82 23.69
N ALA A 136 14.02 -8.33 22.76
CA ALA A 136 15.43 -7.97 22.95
C ALA A 136 15.76 -6.62 22.26
N GLU A 137 14.78 -5.72 22.19
CA GLU A 137 14.86 -4.44 21.50
C GLU A 137 15.96 -3.55 22.10
N GLY A 138 16.85 -3.03 21.25
CA GLY A 138 18.05 -2.28 21.66
C GLY A 138 19.27 -3.14 21.99
N TRP A 139 19.17 -4.48 21.96
CA TRP A 139 20.26 -5.41 22.35
C TRP A 139 20.65 -6.40 21.26
N GLU A 140 19.69 -6.96 20.54
CA GLU A 140 19.92 -7.95 19.46
C GLU A 140 19.16 -7.53 18.19
N GLN A 141 19.85 -7.54 17.05
CA GLN A 141 19.24 -7.33 15.74
C GLN A 141 19.29 -8.62 14.92
N VAL A 142 18.26 -8.83 14.10
CA VAL A 142 18.10 -9.98 13.20
C VAL A 142 17.67 -9.51 11.81
N PRO A 143 17.89 -10.30 10.75
CA PRO A 143 17.47 -9.92 9.40
C PRO A 143 15.95 -9.78 9.26
N LEU A 144 15.53 -8.93 8.32
CA LEU A 144 14.12 -8.70 7.96
C LEU A 144 13.34 -9.95 7.54
N GLY A 145 14.03 -10.98 7.04
CA GLY A 145 13.43 -12.29 6.76
C GLY A 145 12.47 -12.31 5.57
N VAL A 146 11.44 -13.16 5.64
CA VAL A 146 10.45 -13.36 4.57
C VAL A 146 9.31 -12.36 4.70
N ILE A 147 8.89 -11.79 3.57
CA ILE A 147 7.67 -10.99 3.44
C ILE A 147 6.64 -11.68 2.55
N PHE A 148 5.38 -11.51 2.90
CA PHE A 148 4.22 -11.96 2.14
C PHE A 148 3.63 -10.84 1.30
N VAL A 149 3.18 -11.17 0.09
CA VAL A 149 2.40 -10.25 -0.75
C VAL A 149 0.96 -10.79 -0.84
N PRO A 150 -0.01 -10.16 -0.12
CA PRO A 150 -1.42 -10.50 -0.23
C PRO A 150 -1.89 -10.45 -1.67
N ARG A 151 -2.61 -11.49 -2.12
CA ARG A 151 -3.02 -11.60 -3.54
C ARG A 151 -4.27 -10.79 -3.87
N SER A 152 -5.11 -10.55 -2.87
CA SER A 152 -6.42 -9.88 -2.97
C SER A 152 -6.36 -8.43 -3.44
N GLN A 153 -5.22 -7.75 -3.27
CA GLN A 153 -5.02 -6.34 -3.66
C GLN A 153 -4.76 -6.13 -5.17
N PHE A 154 -4.52 -7.18 -5.95
CA PHE A 154 -4.22 -7.06 -7.37
C PHE A 154 -5.40 -7.46 -8.24
N ALA A 155 -5.72 -6.64 -9.24
CA ALA A 155 -6.77 -6.95 -10.22
C ALA A 155 -6.38 -8.08 -11.20
N SER A 156 -5.10 -8.47 -11.24
CA SER A 156 -4.60 -9.54 -12.11
C SER A 156 -3.36 -10.24 -11.56
N THR A 157 -3.17 -11.51 -11.95
CA THR A 157 -1.94 -12.27 -11.69
C THR A 157 -0.70 -11.61 -12.31
N ALA A 158 -0.86 -10.86 -13.41
CA ALA A 158 0.25 -10.12 -14.03
C ALA A 158 0.79 -9.03 -13.10
N GLN A 159 -0.08 -8.21 -12.50
CA GLN A 159 0.32 -7.17 -11.54
C GLN A 159 0.96 -7.79 -10.28
N LEU A 160 0.42 -8.88 -9.76
CA LEU A 160 1.02 -9.63 -8.65
C LEU A 160 2.44 -10.11 -8.99
N SER A 161 2.65 -10.67 -10.19
CA SER A 161 3.97 -11.10 -10.65
C SER A 161 4.95 -9.93 -10.78
N THR A 162 4.51 -8.76 -11.29
CA THR A 162 5.34 -7.55 -11.35
C THR A 162 5.72 -7.05 -9.95
N ALA A 163 4.77 -7.03 -9.01
CA ALA A 163 5.03 -6.63 -7.61
C ALA A 163 6.07 -7.54 -6.93
N ILE A 164 5.96 -8.87 -7.12
CA ILE A 164 6.91 -9.85 -6.60
C ILE A 164 8.29 -9.70 -7.26
N ALA A 165 8.34 -9.47 -8.57
CA ALA A 165 9.58 -9.25 -9.30
C ALA A 165 10.33 -8.01 -8.75
N LEU A 166 9.65 -6.87 -8.63
CA LEU A 166 10.23 -5.62 -8.10
C LEU A 166 10.82 -5.80 -6.69
N LEU A 167 10.10 -6.49 -5.79
CA LEU A 167 10.61 -6.81 -4.46
C LEU A 167 11.83 -7.75 -4.50
N SER A 168 11.80 -8.76 -5.34
CA SER A 168 12.88 -9.74 -5.47
C SER A 168 14.14 -9.12 -6.08
N GLU A 169 13.99 -8.27 -7.11
CA GLU A 169 15.05 -7.48 -7.74
C GLU A 169 15.65 -6.45 -6.76
N SER A 170 14.86 -6.00 -5.79
CA SER A 170 15.28 -5.12 -4.69
C SER A 170 15.87 -5.87 -3.49
N GLY A 171 16.03 -7.20 -3.58
CA GLY A 171 16.70 -8.04 -2.59
C GLY A 171 15.80 -8.68 -1.53
N PHE A 172 14.49 -8.40 -1.50
CA PHE A 172 13.59 -8.96 -0.49
C PHE A 172 13.33 -10.46 -0.71
N HIS A 173 13.16 -11.21 0.38
CA HIS A 173 12.73 -12.61 0.33
C HIS A 173 11.19 -12.70 0.30
N VAL A 174 10.62 -12.89 -0.89
CA VAL A 174 9.17 -12.76 -1.13
C VAL A 174 8.45 -14.11 -1.19
N GLN A 175 7.27 -14.20 -0.56
CA GLN A 175 6.31 -15.29 -0.77
C GLN A 175 4.91 -14.78 -1.20
N PRO A 176 4.27 -15.39 -2.21
CA PRO A 176 2.95 -14.97 -2.68
C PRO A 176 1.81 -15.61 -1.89
N GLY A 177 1.04 -14.83 -1.15
CA GLY A 177 -0.07 -15.32 -0.32
C GLY A 177 -0.27 -14.47 0.92
N ASP A 178 -1.20 -14.90 1.77
CA ASP A 178 -1.42 -14.28 3.08
C ASP A 178 -0.64 -15.08 4.15
N PRO A 179 -0.05 -14.43 5.18
CA PRO A 179 0.79 -15.09 6.17
C PRO A 179 0.11 -16.29 6.84
N ASP A 180 -1.20 -16.19 7.12
CA ASP A 180 -2.00 -17.26 7.74
C ASP A 180 -2.14 -18.52 6.87
N THR A 181 -1.87 -18.44 5.56
CA THR A 181 -1.98 -19.58 4.63
C THR A 181 -0.71 -20.40 4.47
N ALA A 182 0.44 -19.90 4.94
CA ALA A 182 1.74 -20.58 4.78
C ALA A 182 1.85 -21.90 5.59
N GLY A 183 1.08 -22.04 6.67
CA GLY A 183 1.12 -23.19 7.57
C GLY A 183 0.46 -24.48 7.04
N ASN A 184 -0.14 -24.49 5.84
CA ASN A 184 -1.01 -25.59 5.40
C ASN A 184 -0.57 -26.29 4.10
N VAL A 185 0.73 -26.25 3.77
CA VAL A 185 1.31 -27.12 2.72
C VAL A 185 1.56 -28.51 3.29
N GLN A 186 0.49 -29.32 3.31
CA GLN A 186 0.59 -30.74 3.64
C GLN A 186 1.47 -31.44 2.59
N ALA A 187 2.60 -32.00 3.01
CA ALA A 187 3.51 -32.71 2.10
C ALA A 187 2.78 -33.86 1.39
N PRO A 188 3.01 -34.09 0.08
CA PRO A 188 2.35 -35.18 -0.63
C PRO A 188 2.77 -36.52 -0.02
N SER A 189 1.80 -37.22 0.58
CA SER A 189 2.01 -38.54 1.15
C SER A 189 2.41 -39.51 0.06
N ALA A 190 3.69 -39.90 0.03
CA ALA A 190 4.19 -40.91 -0.89
C ALA A 190 3.44 -42.24 -0.69
N ARG A 191 3.16 -42.91 -1.82
CA ARG A 191 2.72 -44.31 -1.93
C ARG A 191 3.63 -45.02 -2.92
#